data_AF-A0A7K2YVU1-F1
#
_entry.id   AF-A0A7K2YVU1-F1
#
_cell.length_a   1.000
_cell.length_b   1.000
_cell.length_c   1.000
_cell.angle_alpha   90.00
_cell.angle_beta   90.00
_cell.angle_gamma   90.00
#
_symmetry.space_group_name_H-M   'P 1'
#
loop_
_entity.id
_entity.type
_entity.pdbx_description
1 polymer ?
#
loop_
_entity_poly.entity_id
_entity_poly.type
_entity_poly.pdbx_seq_one_letter_code
_entity_poly.pdbx_strand_id
1 'polypeptide(L)'
;MLDNPSHHTRDALADAASTGPHPRTPPLAASTDDGRAWLTDPGAPHHVLATLRDAGWGVAEDRSANVYTSSPDACAFVRFTPEHPGGARGPLWEVAVDDHRGDDWTQTFDDSTPSELVHAFVTALLTTRRRTESV
;
A
#
# COMPACT_ATOMS: atom_id res chain seq x y z
N MET A 1 -69.56 -31.23 10.97
CA MET A 1 -68.79 -30.90 9.76
C MET A 1 -67.35 -30.79 10.23
N LEU A 2 -66.49 -31.67 9.72
CA LEU A 2 -65.27 -32.14 10.35
C LEU A 2 -64.15 -31.10 10.37
N ASP A 3 -63.48 -31.07 11.52
CA ASP A 3 -62.17 -30.47 11.78
C ASP A 3 -61.06 -31.38 11.24
N ASN A 4 -59.83 -30.83 11.15
CA ASN A 4 -58.53 -31.45 10.86
C ASN A 4 -58.05 -31.47 9.38
N PRO A 5 -56.78 -31.06 9.17
CA PRO A 5 -55.82 -32.06 8.72
C PRO A 5 -54.60 -32.19 9.65
N SER A 6 -54.32 -33.45 9.97
CA SER A 6 -53.12 -33.96 10.62
C SER A 6 -51.88 -33.63 9.80
N HIS A 7 -50.73 -33.46 10.46
CA HIS A 7 -49.63 -34.43 10.34
C HIS A 7 -48.63 -34.30 11.51
N HIS A 8 -48.66 -35.33 12.34
CA HIS A 8 -47.54 -36.00 13.00
C HIS A 8 -46.44 -35.19 13.71
N THR A 9 -46.53 -35.23 15.04
CA THR A 9 -45.41 -35.29 15.99
C THR A 9 -44.42 -36.39 15.63
N ARG A 10 -43.12 -36.08 15.67
CA ARG A 10 -42.09 -37.03 16.08
C ARG A 10 -41.01 -36.32 16.89
N ASP A 11 -41.05 -36.61 18.18
CA ASP A 11 -40.03 -36.63 19.22
C ASP A 11 -38.89 -35.60 19.24
N ALA A 12 -38.87 -34.95 20.41
CA ALA A 12 -37.73 -34.30 21.02
C ALA A 12 -36.50 -35.21 21.12
N LEU A 13 -35.33 -34.61 20.90
CA LEU A 13 -34.22 -34.76 21.83
C LEU A 13 -33.59 -33.38 22.01
N ALA A 14 -33.70 -32.91 23.24
CA ALA A 14 -33.03 -31.73 23.73
C ALA A 14 -31.51 -31.87 23.53
N ASP A 15 -30.87 -30.77 23.17
CA ASP A 15 -29.66 -30.40 23.88
C ASP A 15 -29.67 -28.91 24.15
N ALA A 16 -29.69 -28.61 25.44
CA ALA A 16 -29.71 -27.27 25.98
C ALA A 16 -28.29 -26.71 25.96
N ALA A 17 -28.07 -25.60 25.27
CA ALA A 17 -26.92 -24.74 25.49
C ALA A 17 -27.40 -23.33 25.82
N SER A 18 -27.83 -23.20 27.07
CA SER A 18 -27.78 -22.03 27.96
C SER A 18 -27.45 -20.67 27.32
N THR A 19 -28.47 -19.82 27.20
CA THR A 19 -28.34 -18.38 26.98
C THR A 19 -27.88 -17.70 28.28
N GLY A 20 -26.60 -17.35 28.38
CA GLY A 20 -26.11 -16.34 29.33
C GLY A 20 -26.11 -14.94 28.69
N PRO A 21 -26.29 -13.85 29.44
CA PRO A 21 -26.26 -12.50 28.88
C PRO A 21 -24.80 -12.13 28.57
N HIS A 22 -24.42 -12.13 27.30
CA HIS A 22 -23.15 -11.56 26.88
C HIS A 22 -23.16 -10.05 27.16
N PRO A 23 -22.10 -9.48 27.77
CA PRO A 23 -22.00 -8.04 27.93
C PRO A 23 -22.00 -7.41 26.54
N ARG A 24 -22.99 -6.55 26.26
CA ARG A 24 -22.94 -5.69 25.06
C ARG A 24 -21.83 -4.69 25.28
N THR A 25 -20.72 -4.92 24.59
CA THR A 25 -19.64 -3.93 24.46
C THR A 25 -20.25 -2.61 23.99
N PRO A 26 -20.05 -1.49 24.69
CA PRO A 26 -20.50 -0.19 24.17
C PRO A 26 -19.79 0.08 22.83
N PRO A 27 -20.42 0.78 21.87
CA PRO A 27 -19.74 1.16 20.65
C PRO A 27 -18.51 1.98 21.05
N LEU A 28 -17.33 1.46 20.72
CA LEU A 28 -16.08 2.19 20.88
C LEU A 28 -16.26 3.47 20.05
N ALA A 29 -16.31 4.62 20.72
CA ALA A 29 -16.31 5.90 20.03
C ALA A 29 -15.05 5.91 19.16
N ALA A 30 -15.22 5.90 17.84
CA ALA A 30 -14.12 5.94 16.89
C ALA A 30 -13.33 7.21 17.17
N SER A 31 -12.13 7.05 17.72
CA SER A 31 -11.16 8.14 17.79
C SER A 31 -10.73 8.39 16.35
N THR A 32 -11.28 9.42 15.71
CA THR A 32 -10.97 9.81 14.34
C THR A 32 -9.65 10.59 14.25
N ASP A 33 -8.63 10.10 14.93
CA ASP A 33 -7.24 10.55 14.81
C ASP A 33 -6.35 9.31 14.91
N ASP A 34 -6.50 8.40 13.95
CA ASP A 34 -5.60 7.26 13.81
C ASP A 34 -4.54 7.67 12.78
N GLY A 35 -3.30 7.84 13.21
CA GLY A 35 -2.11 8.02 12.35
C GLY A 35 -1.86 6.88 11.34
N ARG A 36 -2.85 6.00 11.14
CA ARG A 36 -2.92 4.92 10.16
C ARG A 36 -3.68 5.30 8.89
N ALA A 37 -4.41 6.41 8.88
CA ALA A 37 -5.07 6.90 7.66
C ALA A 37 -4.05 7.26 6.56
N TRP A 38 -2.82 7.63 6.94
CA TRP A 38 -1.69 7.88 6.05
C TRP A 38 -1.05 6.60 5.47
N LEU A 39 -1.36 5.41 6.02
CA LEU A 39 -0.79 4.11 5.61
C LEU A 39 -1.58 3.41 4.50
N THR A 40 -2.61 4.08 3.95
CA THR A 40 -3.58 3.43 3.04
C THR A 40 -3.98 4.29 1.85
N ASP A 41 -3.37 5.45 1.64
CA ASP A 41 -3.62 6.20 0.40
C ASP A 41 -2.66 5.68 -0.70
N PRO A 42 -3.16 4.93 -1.70
CA PRO A 42 -2.34 4.45 -2.80
C PRO A 42 -1.86 5.68 -3.61
N GLY A 43 -0.65 6.14 -3.28
CA GLY A 43 -0.02 7.26 -3.99
C GLY A 43 0.42 8.42 -3.12
N ALA A 44 0.44 8.33 -1.79
CA ALA A 44 1.07 9.39 -0.98
C ALA A 44 2.60 9.25 -1.01
N PRO A 45 3.35 10.01 -1.84
CA PRO A 45 4.75 9.70 -2.11
C PRO A 45 5.69 10.14 -0.97
N HIS A 46 5.14 10.82 0.03
CA HIS A 46 5.85 11.51 1.10
C HIS A 46 6.97 10.70 1.78
N HIS A 47 6.70 9.45 2.18
CA HIS A 47 7.72 8.61 2.83
C HIS A 47 8.85 8.18 1.87
N VAL A 48 8.52 7.86 0.62
CA VAL A 48 9.51 7.54 -0.42
C VAL A 48 10.38 8.76 -0.69
N LEU A 49 9.76 9.92 -0.90
CA LEU A 49 10.47 11.17 -1.20
C LEU A 49 11.33 11.66 -0.03
N ALA A 50 10.85 11.54 1.21
CA ALA A 50 11.66 11.85 2.40
C ALA A 50 12.91 10.96 2.44
N THR A 51 12.74 9.65 2.23
CA THR A 51 13.85 8.69 2.23
C THR A 51 14.89 8.99 1.15
N LEU A 52 14.45 9.35 -0.05
CA LEU A 52 15.34 9.72 -1.16
C LEU A 52 16.07 11.04 -0.88
N ARG A 53 15.38 12.06 -0.34
CA ARG A 53 16.01 13.33 0.08
C ARG A 53 17.06 13.12 1.15
N ASP A 54 16.78 12.30 2.16
CA ASP A 54 17.72 11.96 3.23
C ASP A 54 18.93 11.18 2.69
N ALA A 55 18.77 10.47 1.58
CA ALA A 55 19.85 9.82 0.84
C ALA A 55 20.61 10.76 -0.12
N GLY A 56 20.28 12.06 -0.15
CA GLY A 56 20.94 13.07 -0.97
C GLY A 56 20.50 13.11 -2.43
N TRP A 57 19.38 12.45 -2.78
CA TRP A 57 18.88 12.44 -4.15
C TRP A 57 18.32 13.82 -4.55
N GLY A 58 18.50 14.18 -5.82
CA GLY A 58 17.82 15.33 -6.41
C GLY A 58 16.32 15.03 -6.53
N VAL A 59 15.47 16.03 -6.27
CA VAL A 59 14.02 15.93 -6.40
C VAL A 59 13.49 17.12 -7.19
N ALA A 60 12.75 16.84 -8.26
CA ALA A 60 12.05 17.81 -9.08
C ALA A 60 10.56 17.45 -9.17
N GLU A 61 9.70 18.45 -9.09
CA GLU A 61 8.25 18.30 -9.21
C GLU A 61 7.76 19.20 -10.35
N ASP A 62 6.85 18.68 -11.18
CA ASP A 62 6.23 19.46 -12.26
C ASP A 62 4.86 20.03 -11.84
N ARG A 63 4.23 20.79 -12.74
CA ARG A 63 2.92 21.42 -12.46
C ARG A 63 1.77 20.43 -12.37
N SER A 64 2.00 19.17 -12.73
CA SER A 64 1.04 18.07 -12.73
C SER A 64 1.24 17.16 -11.51
N ALA A 65 2.01 17.61 -10.52
CA ALA A 65 2.38 16.84 -9.34
C ALA A 65 3.14 15.53 -9.66
N ASN A 66 3.72 15.41 -10.87
CA ASN A 66 4.68 14.35 -11.14
C ASN A 66 5.99 14.68 -10.44
N VAL A 67 6.59 13.69 -9.83
CA VAL A 67 7.86 13.82 -9.12
C VAL A 67 8.91 12.97 -9.80
N TYR A 68 10.07 13.57 -10.05
CA TYR A 68 11.24 12.95 -10.64
C TYR A 68 12.38 13.06 -9.65
N THR A 69 13.00 11.92 -9.34
CA THR A 69 14.16 11.88 -8.46
C THR A 69 15.33 11.18 -9.15
N SER A 70 16.54 11.62 -8.83
CA SER A 70 17.78 11.07 -9.38
C SER A 70 18.82 10.91 -8.29
N SER A 71 19.55 9.79 -8.31
CA SER A 71 20.68 9.56 -7.42
C SER A 71 21.80 10.58 -7.67
N PRO A 72 22.67 10.84 -6.68
CA PRO A 72 23.79 11.80 -6.83
C PRO A 72 24.75 11.49 -7.99
N ASP A 73 24.91 10.19 -8.31
CA ASP A 73 25.74 9.69 -9.41
C ASP A 73 25.01 9.60 -10.75
N ALA A 74 23.72 9.99 -10.79
CA ALA A 74 22.85 9.94 -11.96
C ALA A 74 22.64 8.54 -12.59
N CYS A 75 22.97 7.46 -11.88
CA CYS A 75 22.80 6.08 -12.37
C CYS A 75 21.48 5.43 -11.91
N ALA A 76 20.65 6.10 -11.10
CA ALA A 76 19.35 5.58 -10.67
C ALA A 76 18.30 6.69 -10.54
N PHE A 77 17.05 6.33 -10.83
CA PHE A 77 15.92 7.25 -10.85
C PHE A 77 14.68 6.63 -10.21
N VAL A 78 13.92 7.44 -9.49
CA VAL A 78 12.55 7.08 -9.05
C VAL A 78 11.59 8.15 -9.55
N ARG A 79 10.53 7.73 -10.24
CA ARG A 79 9.47 8.59 -10.75
C ARG A 79 8.15 8.25 -10.08
N PHE A 80 7.38 9.27 -9.74
CA PHE A 80 6.00 9.18 -9.29
C PHE A 80 5.14 10.00 -10.24
N THR A 81 4.21 9.36 -10.95
CA THR A 81 3.41 9.98 -12.01
C THR A 81 1.91 9.75 -11.75
N PRO A 82 1.30 10.55 -10.85
CA PRO A 82 -0.13 10.43 -10.54
C PRO A 82 -1.02 10.96 -11.67
N GLU A 83 -0.48 11.84 -12.52
CA GLU A 83 -1.19 12.34 -13.69
C GLU A 83 -1.01 11.40 -14.88
N HIS A 84 -2.13 10.98 -15.47
CA HIS A 84 -2.16 10.19 -16.68
C HIS A 84 -2.75 11.02 -17.82
N PRO A 85 -1.92 11.71 -18.62
CA PRO A 85 -2.42 12.41 -19.79
C PRO A 85 -3.04 11.43 -20.78
N GLY A 86 -4.36 11.53 -20.98
CA GLY A 86 -5.08 10.77 -22.02
C GLY A 86 -5.75 9.46 -21.59
N GLY A 87 -5.89 9.19 -20.28
CA GLY A 87 -6.74 8.09 -19.78
C GLY A 87 -6.16 6.67 -19.87
N ALA A 88 -4.92 6.52 -20.37
CA ALA A 88 -4.17 5.28 -20.24
C ALA A 88 -3.50 5.24 -18.85
N ARG A 89 -3.74 4.17 -18.07
CA ARG A 89 -3.06 3.95 -16.79
C ARG A 89 -1.61 3.56 -17.06
N GLY A 90 -0.71 4.55 -17.07
CA GLY A 90 0.72 4.30 -16.95
C GLY A 90 1.04 3.80 -15.53
N PRO A 91 2.28 3.33 -15.27
CA PRO A 91 2.65 3.00 -13.90
C PRO A 91 2.61 4.26 -13.03
N LEU A 92 2.15 4.11 -11.78
CA LEU A 92 2.15 5.21 -10.81
C LEU A 92 3.58 5.49 -10.33
N TRP A 93 4.39 4.44 -10.23
CA TRP A 93 5.78 4.49 -9.83
C TRP A 93 6.67 3.79 -10.85
N GLU A 94 7.85 4.35 -11.06
CA GLU A 94 8.91 3.72 -11.83
C GLU A 94 10.23 3.88 -11.08
N VAL A 95 10.96 2.78 -10.89
CA VAL A 95 12.32 2.76 -10.38
C VAL A 95 13.21 2.19 -11.46
N ALA A 96 14.22 2.94 -11.88
CA ALA A 96 15.14 2.53 -12.92
C ALA A 96 16.59 2.68 -12.45
N VAL A 97 17.44 1.74 -12.87
CA VAL A 97 18.89 1.83 -12.78
C VAL A 97 19.43 1.78 -14.20
N ASP A 98 20.24 2.78 -14.53
CA ASP A 98 21.09 2.83 -15.71
C ASP A 98 22.52 2.78 -15.19
N ASP A 99 23.03 1.57 -15.03
CA ASP A 99 24.44 1.36 -14.74
C ASP A 99 25.09 1.11 -16.08
N HIS A 100 25.76 2.14 -16.61
CA HIS A 100 26.48 2.13 -17.89
C HIS A 100 27.47 0.93 -18.08
N ARG A 101 27.61 0.07 -17.07
CA ARG A 101 28.30 -1.22 -17.05
C ARG A 101 27.43 -2.42 -17.49
N GLY A 102 26.14 -2.23 -17.76
CA GLY A 102 25.25 -3.21 -18.38
C GLY A 102 24.26 -3.91 -17.44
N ASP A 103 24.16 -3.50 -16.18
CA ASP A 103 23.20 -4.04 -15.20
C ASP A 103 21.92 -3.18 -15.12
N ASP A 104 21.44 -2.75 -16.28
CA ASP A 104 20.27 -1.87 -16.41
C ASP A 104 18.98 -2.63 -16.10
N TRP A 105 18.12 -2.01 -15.29
CA TRP A 105 16.79 -2.57 -15.02
C TRP A 105 15.76 -1.49 -14.72
N THR A 106 14.50 -1.85 -14.88
CA THR A 106 13.36 -1.01 -14.52
C THR A 106 12.30 -1.85 -13.81
N GLN A 107 11.78 -1.33 -12.71
CA GLN A 107 10.66 -1.88 -11.96
C GLN A 107 9.56 -0.83 -11.88
N THR A 108 8.35 -1.21 -12.25
CA THR A 108 7.17 -0.34 -12.16
C THR A 108 6.20 -0.83 -11.10
N PHE A 109 5.43 0.09 -10.52
CA PHE A 109 4.32 -0.21 -9.62
C PHE A 109 3.12 0.65 -10.01
N ASP A 110 1.94 0.05 -10.06
CA ASP A 110 0.69 0.74 -10.39
C ASP A 110 -0.03 1.26 -9.12
N ASP A 111 -1.22 1.83 -9.32
CA ASP A 111 -2.07 2.34 -8.24
C ASP A 111 -2.65 1.26 -7.32
N SER A 112 -2.47 -0.03 -7.66
CA SER A 112 -2.82 -1.15 -6.78
C SER A 112 -1.72 -1.50 -5.79
N THR A 113 -0.51 -0.94 -5.96
CA THR A 113 0.62 -1.18 -5.07
C THR A 113 0.62 -0.17 -3.91
N PRO A 114 0.56 -0.62 -2.64
CA PRO A 114 0.72 0.26 -1.49
C PRO A 114 2.06 1.00 -1.51
N SER A 115 2.06 2.28 -1.14
CA SER A 115 3.26 3.12 -1.17
C SER A 115 4.33 2.64 -0.19
N GLU A 116 3.95 1.88 0.84
CA GLU A 116 4.84 1.23 1.80
C GLU A 116 5.69 0.14 1.15
N LEU A 117 5.15 -0.59 0.17
CA LEU A 117 5.92 -1.60 -0.57
C LEU A 117 6.96 -0.95 -1.47
N VAL A 118 6.59 0.16 -2.12
CA VAL A 118 7.52 0.98 -2.89
C VAL A 118 8.60 1.56 -1.98
N HIS A 119 8.22 2.07 -0.80
CA HIS A 119 9.15 2.58 0.20
C HIS A 119 10.12 1.52 0.71
N ALA A 120 9.64 0.32 1.01
CA ALA A 120 10.47 -0.80 1.43
C ALA A 120 11.46 -1.21 0.32
N PHE A 121 10.99 -1.27 -0.92
CA PHE A 121 11.83 -1.56 -2.09
C PHE A 121 12.95 -0.52 -2.25
N VAL A 122 12.62 0.77 -2.24
CA VAL A 122 13.59 1.87 -2.33
C VAL A 122 14.58 1.84 -1.17
N THR A 123 14.12 1.57 0.05
CA THR A 123 14.99 1.46 1.23
C THR A 123 16.00 0.31 1.07
N ALA A 124 15.57 -0.83 0.55
CA ALA A 124 16.46 -1.96 0.26
C ALA A 124 17.48 -1.62 -0.83
N LEU A 125 17.07 -0.90 -1.88
CA LEU A 125 17.96 -0.44 -2.95
C LEU A 125 19.07 0.47 -2.40
N LEU A 126 18.71 1.48 -1.60
CA LEU A 126 19.66 2.42 -0.99
C LEU A 126 20.63 1.70 -0.04
N THR A 127 20.14 0.74 0.75
CA THR A 127 20.97 -0.05 1.67
C THR A 127 22.00 -0.91 0.91
N THR A 128 21.58 -1.50 -0.22
CA THR A 128 22.45 -2.33 -1.05
C THR A 128 23.56 -1.50 -1.70
N ARG A 129 23.24 -0.34 -2.27
CA ARG A 129 24.24 0.55 -2.87
C ARG A 129 25.31 1.02 -1.89
N ARG A 130 24.92 1.44 -0.68
CA ARG A 130 25.87 1.86 0.36
C ARG A 130 26.88 0.78 0.73
N ARG A 131 26.48 -0.50 0.64
CA ARG A 131 27.39 -1.63 0.88
C ARG A 131 28.44 -1.73 -0.22
N THR A 132 28.07 -1.48 -1.47
CA THR A 132 29.00 -1.56 -2.61
C THR A 132 29.99 -0.40 -2.64
N GLU A 133 29.64 0.78 -2.11
CA GLU A 133 30.52 1.95 -2.02
C GLU A 133 31.55 1.87 -0.87
N SER A 134 31.41 0.91 0.05
CA SER A 134 32.26 0.77 1.24
C SER A 134 33.37 -0.28 1.09
N VAL A 135 33.66 -0.73 -0.12
CA VAL A 135 34.67 -1.77 -0.45
C VAL A 135 35.88 -1.17 -1.15
#